data_AF-A0A7X1ING3-F1
#
_entry.id   AF-A0A7X1ING3-F1
#
_cell.length_a   1.000
_cell.length_b   1.000
_cell.length_c   1.000
_cell.angle_alpha   90.00
_cell.angle_beta   90.00
_cell.angle_gamma   90.00
#
_symmetry.space_group_name_H-M   'P 1'
#
loop_
_entity.id
_entity.type
_entity.pdbx_description
1 polymer ?
#
loop_
_entity_poly.entity_id
_entity_poly.type
_entity_poly.pdbx_seq_one_letter_code
_entity_poly.pdbx_strand_id
1 'polypeptide(L)'
;MFGPERAEVRIPRAALDALAAALSVRTVAMRVWPDGIEWMYPMGTWEEPHLEVALMPGGDEVWLRMSTDRSRFVVWTIRQWLDFVSDLPGAAPPD
;
A
#
# COMPACT_ATOMS: atom_id res chain seq x y z
N MET A 1 3.57 -15.52 22.89
CA MET A 1 2.68 -14.87 21.92
C MET A 1 3.27 -13.50 21.65
N PHE A 2 4.07 -13.36 20.59
CA PHE A 2 4.59 -12.05 20.17
C PHE A 2 3.53 -11.46 19.26
N GLY A 3 2.75 -10.51 19.77
CA GLY A 3 1.90 -9.69 18.90
C GLY A 3 2.79 -8.92 17.92
N PRO A 4 2.32 -8.59 16.70
CA PRO A 4 3.12 -7.86 15.73
C PRO A 4 3.62 -6.57 16.39
N GLU A 5 4.95 -6.36 16.35
CA GLU A 5 5.55 -5.10 16.78
C GLU A 5 4.93 -3.98 15.93
N ARG A 6 4.26 -3.02 16.57
CA ARG A 6 3.60 -1.91 15.88
C ARG A 6 4.68 -0.98 15.31
N ALA A 7 5.07 -1.22 14.07
CA ALA A 7 5.79 -0.23 13.30
C ALA A 7 4.80 0.86 12.85
N GLU A 8 5.27 2.11 12.76
CA GLU A 8 4.57 3.15 12.00
C GLU A 8 5.31 3.31 10.68
N VAL A 9 4.63 3.07 9.56
CA VAL A 9 5.16 3.44 8.25
C VAL A 9 4.93 4.93 8.08
N ARG A 10 6.01 5.71 8.09
CA ARG A 10 5.96 7.13 7.72
C ARG A 10 5.90 7.22 6.21
N ILE A 11 4.71 7.53 5.68
CA ILE A 11 4.49 7.62 4.24
C ILE A 11 4.65 9.08 3.82
N PRO A 12 5.66 9.43 2.99
CA PRO A 12 5.79 10.78 2.46
C PRO A 12 4.57 11.19 1.65
N ARG A 13 4.24 12.48 1.67
CA ARG A 13 3.06 13.00 0.97
C ARG A 13 3.06 12.66 -0.53
N ALA A 14 4.20 12.78 -1.20
CA ALA A 14 4.34 12.43 -2.62
C ALA A 14 3.99 10.96 -2.93
N ALA A 15 4.39 10.03 -2.05
CA ALA A 15 4.06 8.61 -2.21
C ALA A 15 2.55 8.35 -2.00
N LEU A 16 1.90 9.10 -1.10
CA LEU A 16 0.45 9.06 -0.92
C LEU A 16 -0.29 9.60 -2.14
N ASP A 17 0.15 10.75 -2.67
CA ASP A 17 -0.48 11.37 -3.84
C ASP A 17 -0.33 10.46 -5.08
N ALA A 18 0.83 9.81 -5.25
CA ALA A 18 1.03 8.83 -6.31
C ALA A 18 0.13 7.59 -6.18
N LEU A 19 -0.05 7.07 -4.95
CA LEU A 19 -1.01 5.98 -4.71
C LEU A 19 -2.45 6.42 -5.02
N ALA A 20 -2.85 7.60 -4.56
CA ALA A 20 -4.19 8.13 -4.81
C ALA A 20 -4.45 8.26 -6.33
N ALA A 21 -3.49 8.80 -7.08
CA ALA A 21 -3.57 8.89 -8.52
C ALA A 21 -3.71 7.50 -9.18
N ALA A 22 -2.89 6.53 -8.78
CA ALA A 22 -2.95 5.16 -9.30
C ALA A 22 -4.32 4.48 -9.04
N LEU A 23 -4.85 4.64 -7.83
CA LEU A 23 -6.16 4.09 -7.44
C LEU A 23 -7.32 4.75 -8.21
N SER A 24 -7.26 6.07 -8.45
CA SER A 24 -8.29 6.80 -9.20
C SER A 24 -8.48 6.28 -10.64
N VAL A 25 -7.40 5.79 -11.26
CA VAL A 25 -7.42 5.19 -12.61
C VAL A 25 -7.38 3.67 -12.58
N ARG A 26 -7.58 3.06 -11.40
CA ARG A 26 -7.64 1.61 -11.17
C ARG A 26 -6.44 0.85 -11.76
N THR A 27 -5.26 1.46 -11.75
CA THR A 27 -4.06 0.89 -12.38
C THR A 27 -2.90 0.89 -11.39
N VAL A 28 -2.30 -0.28 -11.18
CA VAL A 28 -1.10 -0.47 -10.34
C VAL A 28 -0.10 -1.37 -11.07
N ALA A 29 1.18 -1.21 -10.75
CA ALA A 29 2.20 -2.18 -11.10
C ALA A 29 2.24 -3.28 -10.04
N MET A 30 2.57 -4.51 -10.44
CA MET A 30 2.66 -5.66 -9.54
C MET A 30 4.02 -6.32 -9.66
N ARG A 31 4.57 -6.78 -8.53
CA ARG A 31 5.83 -7.54 -8.50
C ARG A 31 5.83 -8.54 -7.37
N VAL A 32 6.16 -9.79 -7.69
CA VAL A 32 6.45 -10.82 -6.69
C VAL A 32 7.88 -10.66 -6.20
N TRP A 33 8.07 -10.60 -4.89
CA TRP A 33 9.37 -10.47 -4.25
C TRP A 33 9.87 -11.82 -3.71
N PRO A 34 11.14 -11.94 -3.25
CA PRO A 34 11.67 -13.20 -2.70
C PRO A 34 10.92 -13.72 -1.46
N ASP A 35 10.13 -12.88 -0.81
CA ASP A 35 9.18 -13.26 0.25
C ASP A 35 7.99 -14.10 -0.29
N GLY A 36 7.85 -14.22 -1.61
CA GLY A 36 6.76 -14.91 -2.29
C GLY A 36 5.46 -14.11 -2.34
N ILE A 37 5.47 -12.87 -1.84
CA ILE A 37 4.30 -12.01 -1.76
C ILE A 37 4.26 -11.14 -3.02
N GLU A 38 3.07 -10.97 -3.56
CA GLU A 38 2.81 -10.03 -4.64
C GLU A 38 2.52 -8.64 -4.05
N TRP A 39 3.41 -7.70 -4.36
CA TRP A 39 3.29 -6.32 -3.92
C TRP A 39 2.86 -5.44 -5.09
N MET A 40 1.87 -4.58 -4.83
CA MET A 40 1.35 -3.59 -5.75
C MET A 40 1.93 -2.21 -5.43
N TYR A 41 2.17 -1.39 -6.45
CA TYR A 41 2.65 -0.02 -6.27
C TYR A 41 2.18 0.89 -7.42
N PRO A 42 2.21 2.22 -7.24
CA PRO A 42 1.82 3.15 -8.30
C PRO A 42 2.67 2.96 -9.56
N MET A 43 2.02 2.84 -10.71
CA MET A 43 2.73 2.66 -11.98
C MET A 43 3.60 3.89 -12.27
N GLY A 44 4.84 3.67 -12.73
CA GLY A 44 5.77 4.75 -13.08
C GLY A 44 6.59 5.32 -11.93
N THR A 45 6.39 4.90 -10.69
CA THR A 45 7.15 5.41 -9.53
C THR A 45 8.35 4.56 -9.14
N TRP A 46 8.80 3.64 -10.01
CA TRP A 46 9.83 2.65 -9.65
C TRP A 46 11.14 3.29 -9.15
N GLU A 47 11.55 4.39 -9.78
CA GLU A 47 12.78 5.14 -9.46
C GLU A 47 12.60 6.10 -8.27
N GLU A 48 11.39 6.24 -7.74
CA GLU A 48 11.04 7.17 -6.66
C GLU A 48 10.63 6.41 -5.38
N PRO A 49 10.79 7.00 -4.18
CA PRO A 49 10.18 6.46 -2.96
C PRO A 49 8.67 6.32 -3.11
N HIS A 50 8.15 5.10 -3.00
CA HIS A 50 6.73 4.81 -3.19
C HIS A 50 6.22 3.83 -2.13
N LEU A 51 4.91 3.82 -1.94
CA LEU A 51 4.22 2.89 -1.07
C LEU A 51 3.94 1.59 -1.85
N GLU A 52 4.33 0.46 -1.26
CA GLU A 52 4.01 -0.88 -1.75
C GLU A 52 2.91 -1.48 -0.85
N VAL A 53 1.92 -2.10 -1.47
CA VAL A 53 0.72 -2.65 -0.81
C VAL A 53 0.51 -4.09 -1.26
N ALA A 54 0.30 -5.01 -0.32
CA ALA A 54 -0.06 -6.40 -0.62
C ALA A 54 -1.40 -6.74 0.02
N LEU A 55 -2.31 -7.30 -0.77
CA LEU A 55 -3.56 -7.89 -0.29
C LEU A 55 -3.30 -9.34 0.09
N MET A 56 -3.43 -9.67 1.36
CA MET A 56 -3.09 -11.01 1.81
C MET A 56 -4.15 -12.04 1.43
N PRO A 57 -3.75 -13.30 1.15
CA PRO A 57 -4.69 -14.40 0.98
C PRO A 57 -5.66 -14.49 2.16
N GLY A 58 -6.96 -14.54 1.87
CA GLY A 58 -8.02 -14.46 2.88
C GLY A 58 -8.76 -13.11 2.90
N GLY A 59 -8.14 -12.04 2.40
CA GLY A 59 -8.81 -10.75 2.17
C GLY A 59 -9.05 -9.90 3.42
N ASP A 60 -8.66 -10.37 4.61
CA ASP A 60 -8.87 -9.66 5.87
C ASP A 60 -7.74 -8.68 6.21
N GLU A 61 -6.58 -8.83 5.56
CA GLU A 61 -5.36 -8.07 5.87
C GLU A 61 -4.75 -7.43 4.63
N VAL A 62 -4.22 -6.23 4.84
CA VAL A 62 -3.44 -5.46 3.87
C VAL A 62 -2.11 -5.12 4.49
N TRP A 63 -1.02 -5.50 3.82
CA TRP A 63 0.33 -5.20 4.27
C TRP A 63 0.84 -3.97 3.52
N LEU A 64 1.50 -3.06 4.23
CA LEU A 64 2.02 -1.82 3.68
C LEU A 64 3.50 -1.65 4.02
N ARG A 65 4.31 -1.22 3.04
CA ARG A 65 5.72 -0.88 3.25
C ARG A 65 6.20 0.21 2.30
N MET A 66 7.30 0.87 2.66
CA MET A 66 7.97 1.79 1.73
C MET A 66 8.96 1.04 0.84
N SER A 67 9.08 1.44 -0.42
CA SER A 67 10.11 0.91 -1.32
C SER A 67 11.54 1.19 -0.83
N THR A 68 11.73 2.23 -0.01
CA THR A 68 13.00 2.61 0.61
C THR A 68 13.38 1.74 1.81
N ASP A 69 12.43 1.01 2.40
CA ASP A 69 12.68 0.03 3.46
C ASP A 69 11.70 -1.14 3.33
N ARG A 70 12.09 -2.13 2.51
CA ARG A 70 11.29 -3.35 2.30
C ARG A 70 11.44 -4.38 3.41
N SER A 71 12.31 -4.13 4.40
CA SER A 71 12.53 -5.06 5.52
C SER A 71 11.45 -4.95 6.60
N ARG A 72 10.66 -3.88 6.56
CA ARG A 72 9.59 -3.59 7.52
C ARG A 72 8.29 -3.36 6.78
N PHE A 73 7.20 -3.88 7.33
CA PHE A 73 5.85 -3.59 6.87
C PHE A 73 4.93 -3.47 8.07
N VAL A 74 3.79 -2.83 7.86
CA VAL A 74 2.69 -2.83 8.81
C VAL A 74 1.54 -3.64 8.27
N VAL A 75 0.79 -4.24 9.17
CA VAL A 75 -0.42 -4.99 8.85
C VAL A 75 -1.61 -4.15 9.27
N TRP A 76 -2.47 -3.84 8.31
CA TRP A 76 -3.77 -3.25 8.54
C TRP A 76 -4.85 -4.27 8.28
N THR A 77 -5.94 -4.19 9.03
CA THR A 77 -7.17 -4.87 8.65
C THR A 77 -7.70 -4.28 7.34
N ILE A 78 -8.45 -5.07 6.58
CA ILE A 78 -9.10 -4.58 5.35
C ILE A 78 -10.00 -3.37 5.62
N ARG A 79 -10.61 -3.29 6.81
CA ARG A 79 -11.40 -2.13 7.24
C ARG A 79 -10.54 -0.87 7.39
N GLN A 80 -9.42 -0.96 8.10
CA GLN A 80 -8.50 0.18 8.25
C GLN A 80 -7.95 0.64 6.90
N TRP A 81 -7.66 -0.30 6.00
CA TRP A 81 -7.27 0.00 4.64
C TRP A 81 -8.37 0.74 3.87
N LEU A 82 -9.61 0.23 3.90
CA LEU A 82 -10.75 0.84 3.22
C LEU A 82 -11.06 2.24 3.74
N ASP A 83 -11.03 2.43 5.06
CA ASP A 83 -11.21 3.75 5.69
C ASP A 83 -10.10 4.71 5.20
N PHE A 84 -8.84 4.26 5.19
CA PHE A 84 -7.71 5.06 4.73
C PHE A 84 -7.79 5.46 3.25
N VAL A 85 -8.09 4.52 2.34
CA VAL A 85 -8.17 4.84 0.91
C VAL A 85 -9.37 5.73 0.57
N SER A 86 -10.44 5.66 1.38
CA SER A 86 -11.61 6.53 1.22
C SER A 86 -11.29 8.00 1.54
N ASP A 87 -10.29 8.24 2.40
CA ASP A 87 -9.81 9.57 2.76
C ASP A 87 -8.75 10.12 1.77
N LEU A 88 -8.30 9.33 0.79
CA LEU A 88 -7.30 9.77 -0.19
C LEU A 88 -7.90 10.78 -1.20
N PRO A 89 -7.18 11.86 -1.52
CA PRO A 89 -7.65 12.86 -2.47
C PRO A 89 -7.78 12.24 -3.87
N GLY A 90 -8.97 12.31 -4.47
CA GLY A 90 -9.26 11.69 -5.77
C GLY A 90 -10.04 10.38 -5.70
N ALA A 91 -10.36 9.87 -4.50
CA ALA A 91 -11.35 8.81 -4.29
C ALA A 91 -12.80 9.31 -4.49
N ALA A 92 -13.03 10.21 -5.45
CA ALA A 92 -14.39 10.59 -5.81
C ALA A 92 -15.16 9.33 -6.27
N PRO A 93 -16.44 9.18 -5.89
CA PRO A 93 -17.20 8.01 -6.28
C PRO A 93 -17.25 7.92 -7.81
N PRO A 94 -17.23 6.71 -8.40
CA PRO A 94 -17.70 6.58 -9.77
C PRO A 94 -19.18 7.00 -9.78
N ASP A 95 -19.53 7.92 -10.68
CA ASP A 95 -20.92 8.24 -11.03
C ASP A 95 -21.71 6.98 -11.44
#